data_AF-A0A2E4XZE8-F1
#
_entry.id   AF-A0A2E4XZE8-F1
#
_cell.length_a   1.000
_cell.length_b   1.000
_cell.length_c   1.000
_cell.angle_alpha   90.00
_cell.angle_beta   90.00
_cell.angle_gamma   90.00
#
_symmetry.space_group_name_H-M   'P 1'
#
loop_
_entity.id
_entity.type
_entity.pdbx_description
1 polymer ?
#
loop_
_entity_poly.entity_id
_entity_poly.type
_entity_poly.pdbx_seq_one_letter_code
_entity_poly.pdbx_strand_id
1 'polypeptide(L)'
;MGEGKLDEPIDLDRNDEIGMLAKSLAAMRDSIMDKVTTLEQENTERRRAEAELERTHENLEKLVDERTEELAQARDEAEQATKAKAEFLAAMSHEIRTPMNGVIGMVDLLQQIKMSRDQREMVDTVRTSAYALLTIINDILDFSKIDAGKLDLEATPMSVCDVVEGVTETLTPNARKKDILLHAYVDPAIPVGVLGDSVRLRQILFNLAGNAVKFTEEGSVHVRVDRLASTRPEDVVLQFSVIDTGIGISEEAQKNLFVAFTQAETSTTRRFGGTGLGLTISQRLVEIMDGTLSVQSTLGEGSTFSVTITLPIATEHQIKSEDYDLSGFRVLLALQDPFLRDALPAYLGTTGVDVTVQPDFELVESQIGSAADGGAPFDILFMENIGFKARTDTIRAIQSKTHATNTAFVLRSTIARPSAKTSTTRSIPS
;
A
#
# COMPACT_ATOMS: atom_id res chain seq x y z
N MET A 1 50.29 -10.56 -73.60
CA MET A 1 49.08 -11.10 -74.26
C MET A 1 48.73 -10.11 -75.35
N GLY A 2 48.58 -10.57 -76.60
CA GLY A 2 48.42 -9.69 -77.75
C GLY A 2 47.12 -8.88 -77.66
N GLU A 3 47.19 -7.60 -77.98
CA GLU A 3 46.04 -6.74 -78.24
C GLU A 3 45.39 -7.19 -79.57
N GLY A 4 44.56 -8.23 -79.48
CA GLY A 4 43.70 -8.64 -80.59
C GLY A 4 42.59 -7.62 -80.77
N LYS A 5 42.55 -6.94 -81.92
CA LYS A 5 41.45 -6.04 -82.28
C LYS A 5 40.20 -6.88 -82.57
N LEU A 6 39.24 -6.87 -81.65
CA LEU A 6 37.97 -7.60 -81.74
C LEU A 6 37.02 -7.05 -82.81
N ASP A 7 37.39 -5.93 -83.45
CA ASP A 7 36.60 -5.23 -84.47
C ASP A 7 36.92 -5.68 -85.91
N GLU A 8 37.81 -6.64 -86.11
CA GLU A 8 38.10 -7.14 -87.46
C GLU A 8 36.92 -7.95 -88.03
N PRO A 9 36.44 -7.63 -89.25
CA PRO A 9 35.36 -8.35 -89.88
C PRO A 9 35.83 -9.76 -90.27
N ILE A 10 35.24 -10.77 -89.65
CA ILE A 10 35.44 -12.18 -89.98
C ILE A 10 34.58 -12.49 -91.21
N ASP A 11 35.15 -13.16 -92.23
CA ASP A 11 34.41 -13.59 -93.42
C ASP A 11 33.42 -14.71 -93.07
N LEU A 12 32.13 -14.37 -93.07
CA LEU A 12 31.02 -15.24 -92.66
C LEU A 12 30.41 -16.04 -93.82
N ASP A 13 30.81 -15.80 -95.07
CA ASP A 13 30.21 -16.46 -96.24
C ASP A 13 30.89 -17.78 -96.63
N ARG A 14 31.92 -18.21 -95.87
CA ARG A 14 32.52 -19.53 -96.05
C ARG A 14 31.56 -20.64 -95.59
N ASN A 15 31.44 -21.68 -96.42
CA ASN A 15 30.59 -22.84 -96.18
C ASN A 15 31.39 -24.09 -95.73
N ASP A 16 32.59 -23.88 -95.18
CA ASP A 16 33.48 -24.89 -94.62
C ASP A 16 33.45 -24.86 -93.08
N GLU A 17 34.16 -25.79 -92.43
CA GLU A 17 34.25 -25.90 -90.96
C GLU A 17 34.74 -24.59 -90.31
N ILE A 18 35.55 -23.81 -91.03
CA ILE A 18 36.07 -22.51 -90.58
C ILE A 18 34.97 -21.44 -90.62
N GLY A 19 34.10 -21.44 -91.64
CA GLY A 19 32.95 -20.55 -91.72
C GLY A 19 31.86 -20.82 -90.67
N MET A 20 31.62 -22.07 -90.31
CA MET A 20 30.73 -22.42 -89.19
C MET A 20 31.29 -21.95 -87.84
N LEU A 21 32.60 -22.13 -87.62
CA LEU A 21 33.28 -21.65 -86.43
C LEU A 21 33.25 -20.11 -86.35
N ALA A 22 33.47 -19.42 -87.48
CA ALA A 22 33.38 -17.97 -87.60
C ALA A 22 31.99 -17.42 -87.22
N LYS A 23 30.90 -18.07 -87.69
CA LYS A 23 29.52 -17.72 -87.32
C LYS A 23 29.24 -17.92 -85.83
N SER A 24 29.71 -19.01 -85.25
CA SER A 24 29.57 -19.28 -83.80
C SER A 24 30.34 -18.27 -82.95
N LEU A 25 31.55 -17.88 -83.38
CA LEU A 25 32.39 -16.89 -82.70
C LEU A 25 31.78 -15.48 -82.78
N ALA A 26 31.22 -15.11 -83.93
CA ALA A 26 30.51 -13.85 -84.10
C ALA A 26 29.25 -13.77 -83.19
N ALA A 27 28.43 -14.83 -83.16
CA ALA A 27 27.26 -14.88 -82.28
C ALA A 27 27.64 -14.84 -80.78
N MET A 28 28.74 -15.50 -80.40
CA MET A 28 29.25 -15.45 -79.02
C MET A 28 29.78 -14.07 -78.65
N ARG A 29 30.51 -13.41 -79.56
CA ARG A 29 30.97 -12.02 -79.39
C ARG A 29 29.80 -11.06 -79.21
N ASP A 30 28.78 -11.16 -80.05
CA ASP A 30 27.61 -10.28 -79.98
C ASP A 30 26.82 -10.52 -78.68
N SER A 31 26.64 -11.78 -78.27
CA SER A 31 26.04 -12.11 -76.98
C SER A 31 26.86 -11.62 -75.78
N ILE A 32 28.20 -11.63 -75.86
CA ILE A 32 29.08 -11.07 -74.83
C ILE A 32 28.95 -9.54 -74.80
N MET A 33 28.93 -8.87 -75.95
CA MET A 33 28.75 -7.42 -76.02
C MET A 33 27.40 -6.99 -75.43
N ASP A 34 26.31 -7.70 -75.72
CA ASP A 34 25.00 -7.44 -75.12
C ASP A 34 25.01 -7.66 -73.59
N LYS A 35 25.74 -8.68 -73.11
CA LYS A 35 25.89 -8.93 -71.66
C LYS A 35 26.67 -7.81 -70.99
N VAL A 36 27.75 -7.34 -71.62
CA VAL A 36 28.60 -6.27 -71.10
C VAL A 36 27.81 -4.97 -71.01
N THR A 37 27.07 -4.59 -72.05
CA THR A 37 26.25 -3.38 -72.04
C THR A 37 25.14 -3.43 -70.98
N THR A 38 24.49 -4.60 -70.82
CA THR A 38 23.48 -4.81 -69.77
C THR A 38 24.09 -4.68 -68.37
N LEU A 39 25.24 -5.32 -68.12
CA LEU A 39 25.93 -5.24 -66.83
C LEU A 39 26.43 -3.83 -66.53
N GLU A 40 26.87 -3.08 -67.53
CA GLU A 40 27.25 -1.67 -67.37
C GLU A 40 26.07 -0.79 -66.97
N GLN A 41 24.88 -1.04 -67.54
CA GLN A 41 23.64 -0.37 -67.13
C GLN A 41 23.27 -0.71 -65.69
N GLU A 42 23.21 -2.00 -65.32
CA GLU A 42 22.89 -2.43 -63.95
C GLU A 42 23.88 -1.88 -62.91
N ASN A 43 25.17 -1.86 -63.23
CA ASN A 43 26.20 -1.33 -62.33
C ASN A 43 26.06 0.20 -62.15
N THR A 44 25.62 0.90 -63.20
CA THR A 44 25.35 2.34 -63.12
C THR A 44 24.10 2.63 -62.27
N GLU A 45 23.03 1.84 -62.42
CA GLU A 45 21.82 1.96 -61.60
C GLU A 45 22.10 1.64 -60.13
N ARG A 46 22.82 0.55 -59.87
CA ARG A 46 23.22 0.16 -58.52
C ARG A 46 24.06 1.23 -57.82
N ARG A 47 25.04 1.83 -58.52
CA ARG A 47 25.82 2.95 -57.98
C ARG A 47 24.98 4.17 -57.64
N ARG A 48 23.93 4.45 -58.42
CA ARG A 48 22.98 5.54 -58.12
C ARG A 48 22.15 5.22 -56.88
N ALA A 49 21.64 4.01 -56.76
CA ALA A 49 20.88 3.56 -55.60
C ALA A 49 21.73 3.55 -54.33
N GLU A 50 22.98 3.07 -54.40
CA GLU A 50 23.94 3.11 -53.27
C GLU A 50 24.19 4.56 -52.84
N ALA A 51 24.42 5.50 -53.77
CA ALA A 51 24.63 6.91 -53.44
C ALA A 51 23.38 7.60 -52.85
N GLU A 52 22.17 7.19 -53.25
CA GLU A 52 20.92 7.68 -52.68
C GLU A 52 20.67 7.11 -51.27
N LEU A 53 20.99 5.82 -51.07
CA LEU A 53 20.94 5.17 -49.77
C LEU A 53 21.91 5.83 -48.78
N GLU A 54 23.15 6.11 -49.20
CA GLU A 54 24.16 6.79 -48.37
C GLU A 54 23.65 8.17 -47.92
N ARG A 55 23.11 8.96 -48.86
CA ARG A 55 22.54 10.28 -48.53
C ARG A 55 21.34 10.20 -47.59
N THR A 56 20.46 9.22 -47.78
CA THR A 56 19.30 9.06 -46.90
C THR A 56 19.73 8.60 -45.51
N HIS A 57 20.76 7.75 -45.41
CA HIS A 57 21.35 7.34 -44.15
C HIS A 57 21.99 8.51 -43.41
N GLU A 58 22.83 9.31 -44.08
CA GLU A 58 23.43 10.52 -43.50
C GLU A 58 22.37 11.52 -43.01
N ASN A 59 21.30 11.72 -43.79
CA ASN A 59 20.20 12.61 -43.39
C ASN A 59 19.41 12.06 -42.20
N LEU A 60 19.22 10.74 -42.12
CA LEU A 60 18.53 10.09 -41.00
C LEU A 60 19.38 10.14 -39.73
N GLU A 61 20.68 9.86 -39.81
CA GLU A 61 21.60 9.99 -38.68
C GLU A 61 21.57 11.42 -38.13
N LYS A 62 21.69 12.41 -39.01
CA LYS A 62 21.62 13.82 -38.60
C LYS A 62 20.28 14.18 -37.95
N LEU A 63 19.16 13.70 -38.50
CA LEU A 63 17.85 13.94 -37.92
C LEU A 63 17.71 13.25 -36.55
N VAL A 64 18.23 12.04 -36.40
CA VAL A 64 18.22 11.32 -35.12
C VAL A 64 19.04 12.07 -34.08
N ASP A 65 20.23 12.56 -34.44
CA ASP A 65 21.08 13.34 -33.54
C ASP A 65 20.39 14.64 -33.11
N GLU A 66 19.85 15.41 -34.06
CA GLU A 66 19.11 16.65 -33.78
C GLU A 66 17.91 16.39 -32.83
N ARG A 67 17.12 15.34 -33.09
CA ARG A 67 15.98 14.99 -32.24
C ARG A 67 16.39 14.46 -30.88
N THR A 68 17.51 13.76 -30.79
CA THR A 68 18.05 13.27 -29.52
C THR A 68 18.52 14.43 -28.65
N GLU A 69 19.16 15.44 -29.24
CA GLU A 69 19.61 16.64 -28.54
C GLU A 69 18.43 17.52 -28.10
N GLU A 70 17.42 17.72 -28.96
CA GLU A 70 16.18 18.41 -28.60
C GLU A 70 15.46 17.72 -27.42
N LEU A 71 15.37 16.38 -27.45
CA LEU A 71 14.76 15.60 -26.37
C LEU A 71 15.56 15.69 -25.07
N ALA A 72 16.89 15.63 -25.15
CA ALA A 72 17.76 15.76 -23.99
C ALA A 72 17.63 17.15 -23.35
N GLN A 73 17.61 18.20 -24.17
CA GLN A 73 17.43 19.57 -23.68
C GLN A 73 16.05 19.77 -23.05
N ALA A 74 14.98 19.30 -23.70
CA ALA A 74 13.62 19.39 -23.16
C ALA A 74 13.47 18.60 -21.84
N ARG A 75 14.12 17.44 -21.73
CA ARG A 75 14.18 16.66 -20.48
C ARG A 75 14.89 17.46 -19.38
N ASP A 76 16.06 18.01 -19.67
CA ASP A 76 16.87 18.73 -18.69
C ASP A 76 16.17 20.00 -18.19
N GLU A 77 15.48 20.72 -19.08
CA GLU A 77 14.64 21.87 -18.71
C GLU A 77 13.46 21.45 -17.81
N ALA A 78 12.80 20.33 -18.12
CA ALA A 78 11.72 19.79 -17.30
C ALA A 78 12.20 19.33 -15.91
N GLU A 79 13.34 18.65 -15.84
CA GLU A 79 13.95 18.22 -14.57
C GLU A 79 14.38 19.42 -13.72
N GLN A 80 14.99 20.45 -14.32
CA GLN A 80 15.35 21.69 -13.62
C GLN A 80 14.13 22.40 -13.07
N ALA A 81 13.05 22.52 -13.86
CA ALA A 81 11.80 23.13 -13.40
C ALA A 81 11.18 22.37 -12.22
N THR A 82 11.14 21.04 -12.28
CA THR A 82 10.64 20.18 -11.19
C THR A 82 11.49 20.35 -9.93
N LYS A 83 12.82 20.34 -10.07
CA LYS A 83 13.75 20.52 -8.95
C LYS A 83 13.59 21.89 -8.29
N ALA A 84 13.49 22.96 -9.09
CA ALA A 84 13.28 24.32 -8.60
C ALA A 84 11.93 24.47 -7.87
N LYS A 85 10.86 23.87 -8.40
CA LYS A 85 9.54 23.82 -7.75
C LYS A 85 9.60 23.12 -6.40
N ALA A 86 10.30 21.99 -6.31
CA ALA A 86 10.45 21.24 -5.07
C ALA A 86 11.27 22.01 -4.02
N GLU A 87 12.35 22.66 -4.43
CA GLU A 87 13.20 23.48 -3.54
C GLU A 87 12.46 24.71 -3.02
N PHE A 88 11.69 25.38 -3.88
CA PHE A 88 10.83 26.48 -3.46
C PHE A 88 9.81 26.03 -2.41
N LEU A 89 9.11 24.91 -2.64
CA LEU A 89 8.12 24.40 -1.69
C LEU A 89 8.78 23.95 -0.38
N ALA A 90 9.95 23.31 -0.42
CA ALA A 90 10.70 22.93 0.77
C ALA A 90 11.11 24.14 1.61
N ALA A 91 11.58 25.23 1.00
CA ALA A 91 11.90 26.47 1.70
C ALA A 91 10.64 27.10 2.32
N MET A 92 9.55 27.17 1.55
CA MET A 92 8.27 27.68 2.04
C MET A 92 7.70 26.84 3.20
N SER A 93 8.01 25.54 3.28
CA SER A 93 7.62 24.69 4.42
C SER A 93 8.05 25.28 5.76
N HIS A 94 9.33 25.64 5.90
CA HIS A 94 9.86 26.14 7.16
C HIS A 94 9.26 27.51 7.52
N GLU A 95 9.04 28.35 6.52
CA GLU A 95 8.42 29.67 6.65
C GLU A 95 6.92 29.59 7.00
N ILE A 96 6.23 28.52 6.59
CA ILE A 96 4.82 28.29 6.93
C ILE A 96 4.69 27.54 8.27
N ARG A 97 5.57 26.56 8.53
CA ARG A 97 5.51 25.72 9.75
C ARG A 97 5.79 26.54 11.01
N THR A 98 6.73 27.47 10.96
CA THR A 98 7.11 28.29 12.12
C THR A 98 5.94 29.11 12.69
N PRO A 99 5.20 29.92 11.89
CA PRO A 99 4.03 30.63 12.40
C PRO A 99 2.90 29.68 12.81
N MET A 100 2.68 28.57 12.09
CA MET A 100 1.66 27.59 12.45
C MET A 100 1.91 26.91 13.80
N ASN A 101 3.14 26.49 14.07
CA ASN A 101 3.53 25.95 15.37
C ASN A 101 3.37 26.98 16.49
N GLY A 102 3.58 28.27 16.20
CA GLY A 102 3.29 29.37 17.12
C GLY A 102 1.80 29.50 17.45
N VAL A 103 0.93 29.41 16.44
CA VAL A 103 -0.54 29.41 16.63
C VAL A 103 -0.98 28.21 17.46
N ILE A 104 -0.50 27.00 17.12
CA ILE A 104 -0.82 25.77 17.85
C ILE A 104 -0.37 25.87 19.31
N GLY A 105 0.88 26.30 19.55
CA GLY A 105 1.41 26.47 20.89
C GLY A 105 0.58 27.45 21.73
N MET A 106 0.15 28.57 21.15
CA MET A 106 -0.71 29.53 21.84
C MET A 106 -2.10 28.95 22.15
N VAL A 107 -2.69 28.22 21.21
CA VAL A 107 -3.99 27.57 21.38
C VAL A 107 -3.95 26.48 22.46
N ASP A 108 -2.88 25.69 22.50
CA ASP A 108 -2.70 24.64 23.52
C ASP A 108 -2.47 25.26 24.91
N LEU A 109 -1.76 26.39 25.01
CA LEU A 109 -1.66 27.16 26.25
C LEU A 109 -3.01 27.73 26.69
N LEU A 110 -3.82 28.25 25.76
CA LEU A 110 -5.17 28.75 26.06
C LEU A 110 -6.08 27.67 26.64
N GLN A 111 -5.94 26.41 26.21
CA GLN A 111 -6.74 25.30 26.76
C GLN A 111 -6.45 25.01 28.24
N GLN A 112 -5.28 25.39 28.75
CA GLN A 112 -4.90 25.19 30.15
C GLN A 112 -5.53 26.24 31.08
N ILE A 113 -6.09 27.32 30.52
CA ILE A 113 -6.71 28.41 31.28
C ILE A 113 -8.18 28.07 31.56
N LYS A 114 -8.74 28.57 32.67
CA LYS A 114 -10.19 28.49 32.92
C LYS A 114 -10.93 29.34 31.87
N MET A 115 -11.81 28.70 31.12
CA MET A 115 -12.64 29.33 30.09
C MET A 115 -14.11 28.97 30.29
N SER A 116 -15.02 29.80 29.78
CA SER A 116 -16.42 29.41 29.64
C SER A 116 -16.57 28.29 28.60
N ARG A 117 -17.75 27.63 28.58
CA ARG A 117 -18.04 26.57 27.60
C ARG A 117 -17.91 27.08 26.16
N ASP A 118 -18.50 28.23 25.86
CA ASP A 118 -18.51 28.81 24.52
C ASP A 118 -17.08 29.19 24.06
N GLN A 119 -16.27 29.74 24.97
CA GLN A 119 -14.85 30.03 24.70
C GLN A 119 -14.05 28.76 24.40
N ARG A 120 -14.30 27.67 25.14
CA ARG A 120 -13.65 26.39 24.90
C ARG A 120 -14.03 25.79 23.56
N GLU A 121 -15.29 25.88 23.15
CA GLU A 121 -15.74 25.44 21.82
C GLU A 121 -15.07 26.25 20.70
N MET A 122 -14.93 27.57 20.85
CA MET A 122 -14.20 28.41 19.88
C MET A 122 -12.72 28.04 19.80
N VAL A 123 -12.04 27.86 20.94
CA VAL A 123 -10.62 27.48 20.98
C VAL A 123 -10.39 26.09 20.40
N ASP A 124 -11.28 25.12 20.67
CA ASP A 124 -11.18 23.78 20.09
C ASP A 124 -11.38 23.79 18.57
N THR A 125 -12.25 24.67 18.07
CA THR A 125 -12.45 24.88 16.62
C THR A 125 -11.19 25.46 15.97
N VAL A 126 -10.58 26.48 16.57
CA VAL A 126 -9.31 27.06 16.09
C VAL A 126 -8.21 26.00 16.11
N ARG A 127 -8.10 25.23 17.20
CA ARG A 127 -7.12 24.14 17.32
C ARG A 127 -7.28 23.14 16.19
N THR A 128 -8.48 22.61 16.03
CA THR A 128 -8.78 21.60 15.00
C THR A 128 -8.45 22.13 13.60
N SER A 129 -8.77 23.40 13.33
CA SER A 129 -8.46 24.05 12.05
C SER A 129 -6.95 24.24 11.83
N ALA A 130 -6.20 24.61 12.87
CA ALA A 130 -4.75 24.80 12.79
C ALA A 130 -4.01 23.48 12.52
N TYR A 131 -4.39 22.41 13.22
CA TYR A 131 -3.83 21.07 12.97
C TYR A 131 -4.23 20.53 11.59
N ALA A 132 -5.48 20.76 11.15
CA ALA A 132 -5.91 20.41 9.80
C ALA A 132 -5.06 21.13 8.74
N LEU A 133 -4.85 22.44 8.88
CA LEU A 133 -4.02 23.22 7.95
C LEU A 133 -2.56 22.73 7.95
N LEU A 134 -1.97 22.45 9.11
CA LEU A 134 -0.61 21.92 9.20
C LEU A 134 -0.49 20.56 8.49
N THR A 135 -1.52 19.71 8.60
CA THR A 135 -1.59 18.43 7.87
C THR A 135 -1.60 18.67 6.37
N ILE A 136 -2.44 19.58 5.87
CA ILE A 136 -2.49 19.95 4.44
C ILE A 136 -1.13 20.44 3.93
N ILE A 137 -0.46 21.28 4.71
CA ILE A 137 0.87 21.79 4.35
C ILE A 137 1.87 20.64 4.28
N ASN A 138 1.92 19.76 5.29
CA ASN A 138 2.82 18.61 5.28
C ASN A 138 2.51 17.67 4.11
N ASP A 139 1.24 17.43 3.78
CA ASP A 139 0.83 16.59 2.64
C ASP A 139 1.33 17.17 1.31
N ILE A 140 1.17 18.48 1.07
CA ILE A 140 1.65 19.14 -0.15
C ILE A 140 3.17 19.01 -0.29
N LEU A 141 3.89 19.10 0.83
CA LEU A 141 5.35 19.02 0.85
C LEU A 141 5.86 17.61 0.64
N ASP A 142 5.25 16.63 1.31
CA ASP A 142 5.56 15.22 1.09
C ASP A 142 5.28 14.85 -0.37
N PHE A 143 4.13 15.26 -0.93
CA PHE A 143 3.84 15.09 -2.35
C PHE A 143 4.93 15.69 -3.24
N SER A 144 5.39 16.90 -2.94
CA SER A 144 6.41 17.60 -3.73
C SER A 144 7.80 16.95 -3.63
N LYS A 145 8.16 16.38 -2.47
CA LYS A 145 9.41 15.63 -2.29
C LYS A 145 9.38 14.31 -3.04
N ILE A 146 8.25 13.62 -3.00
CA ILE A 146 8.03 12.36 -3.72
C ILE A 146 8.10 12.61 -5.23
N ASP A 147 7.39 13.61 -5.75
CA ASP A 147 7.35 13.94 -7.19
C ASP A 147 8.73 14.35 -7.73
N ALA A 148 9.58 14.92 -6.88
CA ALA A 148 10.96 15.27 -7.21
C ALA A 148 11.98 14.13 -7.01
N GLY A 149 11.55 12.94 -6.57
CA GLY A 149 12.44 11.81 -6.27
C GLY A 149 13.41 12.07 -5.11
N LYS A 150 13.08 13.01 -4.21
CA LYS A 150 13.94 13.44 -3.08
C LYS A 150 13.53 12.81 -1.75
N LEU A 151 12.62 11.83 -1.75
CA LEU A 151 12.19 11.14 -0.54
C LEU A 151 13.01 9.85 -0.36
N ASP A 152 13.92 9.88 0.60
CA ASP A 152 14.66 8.69 1.03
C ASP A 152 13.85 7.94 2.09
N LEU A 153 13.72 6.62 1.93
CA LEU A 153 13.13 5.75 2.95
C LEU A 153 14.17 5.37 4.00
N GLU A 154 13.75 5.43 5.26
CA GLU A 154 14.57 4.91 6.36
C GLU A 154 14.36 3.39 6.49
N ALA A 155 15.45 2.63 6.68
CA ALA A 155 15.40 1.21 6.98
C ALA A 155 15.80 1.01 8.45
N THR A 156 14.81 1.09 9.35
CA THR A 156 15.01 0.96 10.79
C THR A 156 14.27 -0.25 11.35
N PRO A 157 14.78 -0.91 12.41
CA PRO A 157 14.03 -1.95 13.10
C PRO A 157 12.72 -1.41 13.66
N MET A 158 11.61 -2.04 13.29
CA MET A 158 10.27 -1.64 13.72
C MET A 158 9.36 -2.83 13.98
N SER A 159 8.44 -2.66 14.93
CA SER A 159 7.35 -3.58 15.23
C SER A 159 6.13 -3.17 14.41
N VAL A 160 5.62 -4.11 13.60
CA VAL A 160 4.38 -3.91 12.84
C VAL A 160 3.20 -3.71 13.79
N CYS A 161 3.20 -4.44 14.92
CA CYS A 161 2.19 -4.33 15.96
C CYS A 161 2.11 -2.91 16.52
N ASP A 162 3.25 -2.33 16.94
CA ASP A 162 3.31 -0.98 17.54
C ASP A 162 2.84 0.10 16.55
N VAL A 163 3.11 -0.08 15.27
CA VAL A 163 2.65 0.84 14.23
C VAL A 163 1.12 0.79 14.13
N VAL A 164 0.54 -0.40 13.99
CA VAL A 164 -0.91 -0.61 13.87
C VAL A 164 -1.64 -0.18 15.14
N GLU A 165 -1.14 -0.58 16.31
CA GLU A 165 -1.68 -0.18 17.61
C GLU A 165 -1.68 1.34 17.75
N GLY A 166 -0.55 2.01 17.52
CA GLY A 166 -0.49 3.47 17.64
C GLY A 166 -1.44 4.21 16.67
N VAL A 167 -1.68 3.69 15.46
CA VAL A 167 -2.70 4.24 14.54
C VAL A 167 -4.10 4.05 15.11
N THR A 168 -4.45 2.84 15.53
CA THR A 168 -5.78 2.52 16.03
C THR A 168 -6.11 3.20 17.36
N GLU A 169 -5.14 3.34 18.27
CA GLU A 169 -5.27 4.12 19.50
C GLU A 169 -5.60 5.59 19.21
N THR A 170 -4.90 6.18 18.23
CA THR A 170 -5.12 7.58 17.84
C THR A 170 -6.53 7.79 17.24
N LEU A 171 -7.04 6.82 16.48
CA LEU A 171 -8.36 6.90 15.84
C LEU A 171 -9.52 6.47 16.75
N THR A 172 -9.24 5.74 17.83
CA THR A 172 -10.25 5.22 18.78
C THR A 172 -11.19 6.30 19.32
N PRO A 173 -10.75 7.49 19.76
CA PRO A 173 -11.66 8.54 20.22
C PRO A 173 -12.65 9.00 19.16
N ASN A 174 -12.24 9.06 17.88
CA ASN A 174 -13.09 9.49 16.78
C ASN A 174 -14.12 8.41 16.42
N ALA A 175 -13.69 7.15 16.39
CA ALA A 175 -14.58 6.00 16.23
C ALA A 175 -15.64 5.97 17.35
N ARG A 176 -15.23 6.11 18.61
CA ARG A 176 -16.12 6.15 19.78
C ARG A 176 -17.14 7.29 19.74
N LYS A 177 -16.75 8.48 19.26
CA LYS A 177 -17.69 9.61 19.11
C LYS A 177 -18.83 9.31 18.13
N LYS A 178 -18.59 8.42 17.16
CA LYS A 178 -19.57 7.97 16.17
C LYS A 178 -20.23 6.63 16.53
N ASP A 179 -19.87 6.04 17.67
CA ASP A 179 -20.32 4.70 18.08
C ASP A 179 -20.02 3.58 17.05
N ILE A 180 -18.94 3.74 16.27
CA ILE A 180 -18.48 2.70 15.34
C ILE A 180 -17.43 1.81 16.01
N LEU A 181 -17.46 0.51 15.69
CA LEU A 181 -16.46 -0.44 16.18
C LEU A 181 -15.15 -0.25 15.44
N LEU A 182 -14.03 -0.15 16.16
CA LEU A 182 -12.69 -0.12 15.58
C LEU A 182 -11.88 -1.29 16.14
N HIS A 183 -11.42 -2.15 15.26
CA HIS A 183 -10.65 -3.33 15.61
C HIS A 183 -9.32 -3.40 14.85
N ALA A 184 -8.32 -3.97 15.49
CA ALA A 184 -7.02 -4.26 14.90
C ALA A 184 -6.70 -5.76 15.02
N TYR A 185 -6.10 -6.32 13.98
CA TYR A 185 -5.54 -7.67 13.98
C TYR A 185 -4.20 -7.65 13.26
N VAL A 186 -3.20 -8.25 13.87
CA VAL A 186 -1.88 -8.47 13.29
C VAL A 186 -1.62 -9.96 13.42
N ASP A 187 -1.36 -10.61 12.30
CA ASP A 187 -1.09 -12.05 12.26
C ASP A 187 0.10 -12.40 13.18
N PRO A 188 -0.11 -13.27 14.19
CA PRO A 188 0.96 -13.69 15.12
C PRO A 188 2.14 -14.39 14.45
N ALA A 189 1.97 -14.88 13.21
CA ALA A 189 3.05 -15.47 12.43
C ALA A 189 4.00 -14.43 11.81
N ILE A 190 3.70 -13.13 11.94
CA ILE A 190 4.58 -12.04 11.52
C ILE A 190 5.77 -11.95 12.48
N PRO A 191 7.02 -11.86 11.97
CA PRO A 191 8.19 -11.66 12.82
C PRO A 191 8.07 -10.43 13.71
N VAL A 192 8.57 -10.54 14.94
CA VAL A 192 8.52 -9.48 15.97
C VAL A 192 9.13 -8.17 15.47
N GLY A 193 10.14 -8.25 14.60
CA GLY A 193 10.75 -7.08 13.97
C GLY A 193 10.99 -7.24 12.49
N VAL A 194 10.80 -6.13 11.78
CA VAL A 194 11.11 -5.94 10.37
C VAL A 194 11.92 -4.67 10.18
N LEU A 195 12.67 -4.56 9.10
CA LEU A 195 13.37 -3.35 8.71
C LEU A 195 12.50 -2.53 7.76
N GLY A 196 12.20 -1.29 8.13
CA GLY A 196 11.41 -0.39 7.29
C GLY A 196 11.25 1.00 7.88
N ASP A 197 10.42 1.80 7.22
CA ASP A 197 10.10 3.15 7.62
C ASP A 197 8.77 3.19 8.37
N SER A 198 8.83 3.13 9.70
CA SER A 198 7.65 3.13 10.55
C SER A 198 6.83 4.42 10.45
N VAL A 199 7.46 5.54 10.11
CA VAL A 199 6.80 6.85 9.98
C VAL A 199 5.94 6.86 8.73
N ARG A 200 6.48 6.40 7.60
CA ARG A 200 5.75 6.33 6.32
C ARG A 200 4.66 5.28 6.34
N LEU A 201 4.92 4.11 6.94
CA LEU A 201 3.89 3.11 7.13
C LEU A 201 2.74 3.63 8.00
N ARG A 202 3.05 4.30 9.11
CA ARG A 202 2.05 4.95 9.96
C ARG A 202 1.25 6.00 9.19
N GLN A 203 1.89 6.79 8.34
CA GLN A 203 1.23 7.80 7.50
C GLN A 203 0.22 7.16 6.54
N ILE A 204 0.61 6.09 5.84
CA ILE A 204 -0.27 5.32 4.95
C ILE A 204 -1.48 4.80 5.74
N LEU A 205 -1.24 4.07 6.83
CA LEU A 205 -2.31 3.46 7.63
C LEU A 205 -3.22 4.50 8.27
N PHE A 206 -2.68 5.60 8.78
CA PHE A 206 -3.47 6.68 9.38
C PHE A 206 -4.39 7.34 8.34
N ASN A 207 -3.91 7.55 7.12
CA ASN A 207 -4.75 8.07 6.05
C ASN A 207 -5.87 7.08 5.66
N LEU A 208 -5.54 5.80 5.44
CA LEU A 208 -6.53 4.79 5.06
C LEU A 208 -7.57 4.56 6.18
N ALA A 209 -7.12 4.26 7.40
CA ALA A 209 -8.01 4.02 8.54
C ALA A 209 -8.73 5.30 8.99
N GLY A 210 -8.10 6.47 8.86
CA GLY A 210 -8.75 7.76 9.10
C GLY A 210 -9.89 8.02 8.13
N ASN A 211 -9.71 7.70 6.84
CA ASN A 211 -10.78 7.77 5.85
C ASN A 211 -11.91 6.77 6.16
N ALA A 212 -11.58 5.53 6.50
CA ALA A 212 -12.58 4.53 6.91
C ALA A 212 -13.45 5.01 8.09
N VAL A 213 -12.82 5.49 9.18
CA VAL A 213 -13.54 6.06 10.35
C VAL A 213 -14.35 7.29 9.98
N LYS A 214 -13.87 8.10 9.05
CA LYS A 214 -14.54 9.32 8.59
C LYS A 214 -15.78 9.04 7.74
N PHE A 215 -15.74 8.05 6.85
CA PHE A 215 -16.83 7.74 5.91
C PHE A 215 -17.78 6.63 6.39
N THR A 216 -17.46 5.99 7.52
CA THR A 216 -18.38 5.12 8.24
C THR A 216 -19.23 5.94 9.21
N GLU A 217 -20.55 5.83 9.11
CA GLU A 217 -21.51 6.45 10.03
C GLU A 217 -21.96 5.46 11.10
N GLU A 218 -22.22 4.22 10.72
CA GLU A 218 -22.62 3.11 11.59
C GLU A 218 -21.89 1.84 11.16
N GLY A 219 -21.67 0.91 12.09
CA GLY A 219 -21.01 -0.37 11.82
C GLY A 219 -19.56 -0.42 12.32
N SER A 220 -18.63 -0.87 11.47
CA SER A 220 -17.27 -1.20 11.91
C SER A 220 -16.17 -0.82 10.91
N VAL A 221 -14.99 -0.63 11.47
CA VAL A 221 -13.72 -0.48 10.76
C VAL A 221 -12.73 -1.49 11.35
N HIS A 222 -12.08 -2.25 10.48
CA HIS A 222 -11.08 -3.25 10.84
C HIS A 222 -9.76 -2.92 10.15
N VAL A 223 -8.68 -2.90 10.93
CA VAL A 223 -7.31 -2.83 10.43
C VAL A 223 -6.68 -4.21 10.60
N ARG A 224 -6.45 -4.91 9.50
CA ARG A 224 -5.95 -6.29 9.48
C ARG A 224 -4.57 -6.31 8.84
N VAL A 225 -3.64 -7.05 9.42
CA VAL A 225 -2.33 -7.31 8.82
C VAL A 225 -2.11 -8.81 8.73
N ASP A 226 -1.95 -9.29 7.51
CA ASP A 226 -1.75 -10.69 7.19
C ASP A 226 -0.34 -10.93 6.67
N ARG A 227 0.27 -12.04 7.10
CA ARG A 227 1.50 -12.55 6.49
C ARG A 227 1.16 -13.32 5.23
N LEU A 228 1.73 -12.90 4.10
CA LEU A 228 1.63 -13.65 2.84
C LEU A 228 2.84 -14.57 2.66
N ALA A 229 2.72 -15.50 1.72
CA ALA A 229 3.83 -16.36 1.31
C ALA A 229 4.97 -15.51 0.73
N SER A 230 6.16 -15.63 1.31
CA SER A 230 7.38 -14.99 0.81
C SER A 230 8.15 -15.94 -0.10
N THR A 231 8.80 -15.40 -1.13
CA THR A 231 9.72 -16.15 -2.00
C THR A 231 11.11 -16.28 -1.38
N ARG A 232 11.45 -15.45 -0.38
CA ARG A 232 12.75 -15.36 0.27
C ARG A 232 12.62 -15.52 1.79
N PRO A 233 13.39 -16.40 2.46
CA PRO A 233 13.28 -16.62 3.90
C PRO A 233 13.69 -15.41 4.76
N GLU A 234 14.52 -14.51 4.23
CA GLU A 234 14.98 -13.28 4.88
C GLU A 234 13.98 -12.12 4.80
N ASP A 235 12.95 -12.25 3.98
CA ASP A 235 11.93 -11.22 3.75
C ASP A 235 10.55 -11.73 4.20
N VAL A 236 9.72 -10.81 4.66
CA VAL A 236 8.31 -11.05 4.93
C VAL A 236 7.45 -10.19 4.01
N VAL A 237 6.45 -10.81 3.38
CA VAL A 237 5.44 -10.10 2.59
C VAL A 237 4.24 -9.87 3.49
N LEU A 238 3.85 -8.61 3.66
CA LEU A 238 2.77 -8.20 4.54
C LEU A 238 1.67 -7.53 3.72
N GLN A 239 0.43 -7.93 3.98
CA GLN A 239 -0.75 -7.25 3.47
C GLN A 239 -1.47 -6.55 4.60
N PHE A 240 -1.54 -5.22 4.52
CA PHE A 240 -2.33 -4.37 5.41
C PHE A 240 -3.66 -4.07 4.75
N SER A 241 -4.76 -4.47 5.38
CA SER A 241 -6.11 -4.27 4.89
C SER A 241 -6.90 -3.38 5.86
N VAL A 242 -7.41 -2.26 5.37
CA VAL A 242 -8.38 -1.41 6.07
C VAL A 242 -9.74 -1.67 5.48
N ILE A 243 -10.62 -2.26 6.28
CA ILE A 243 -11.96 -2.74 5.87
C ILE A 243 -12.99 -1.91 6.63
N ASP A 244 -13.91 -1.27 5.92
CA ASP A 244 -14.98 -0.47 6.49
C ASP A 244 -16.36 -0.86 5.95
N THR A 245 -17.39 -0.62 6.76
CA THR A 245 -18.80 -0.79 6.38
C THR A 245 -19.47 0.54 6.02
N GLY A 246 -18.69 1.52 5.54
CA GLY A 246 -19.15 2.86 5.24
C GLY A 246 -19.94 2.95 3.93
N ILE A 247 -20.03 4.15 3.39
CA ILE A 247 -20.82 4.45 2.18
C ILE A 247 -20.36 3.72 0.90
N GLY A 248 -19.16 3.12 0.91
CA GLY A 248 -18.55 2.54 -0.27
C GLY A 248 -18.27 3.56 -1.38
N ILE A 249 -17.77 3.06 -2.51
CA ILE A 249 -17.26 3.88 -3.62
C ILE A 249 -17.78 3.29 -4.93
N SER A 250 -18.38 4.12 -5.79
CA SER A 250 -18.84 3.68 -7.11
C SER A 250 -17.67 3.30 -8.02
N GLU A 251 -17.89 2.38 -8.97
CA GLU A 251 -16.85 1.95 -9.93
C GLU A 251 -16.24 3.12 -10.71
N GLU A 252 -17.03 4.15 -11.03
CA GLU A 252 -16.54 5.35 -11.72
C GLU A 252 -15.60 6.17 -10.84
N ALA A 253 -15.98 6.38 -9.57
CA ALA A 253 -15.13 7.09 -8.62
C ALA A 253 -13.83 6.32 -8.31
N GLN A 254 -13.89 4.99 -8.26
CA GLN A 254 -12.72 4.13 -8.00
C GLN A 254 -11.59 4.36 -9.01
N LYS A 255 -11.90 4.59 -10.28
CA LYS A 255 -10.91 4.85 -11.34
C LYS A 255 -10.10 6.12 -11.11
N ASN A 256 -10.67 7.07 -10.38
CA ASN A 256 -10.07 8.39 -10.17
C ASN A 256 -9.60 8.61 -8.73
N LEU A 257 -9.71 7.62 -7.84
CA LEU A 257 -9.40 7.75 -6.41
C LEU A 257 -7.96 8.20 -6.11
N PHE A 258 -7.03 7.79 -6.96
CA PHE A 258 -5.61 8.05 -6.75
C PHE A 258 -5.08 9.23 -7.57
N VAL A 259 -5.93 9.86 -8.39
CA VAL A 259 -5.56 11.05 -9.15
C VAL A 259 -5.47 12.26 -8.21
N ALA A 260 -4.31 12.91 -8.18
CA ALA A 260 -4.07 14.07 -7.32
C ALA A 260 -5.15 15.13 -7.51
N PHE A 261 -5.60 15.75 -6.40
CA PHE A 261 -6.63 16.80 -6.36
C PHE A 261 -8.01 16.36 -6.89
N THR A 262 -8.23 15.08 -7.15
CA THR A 262 -9.53 14.59 -7.57
C THR A 262 -10.37 14.26 -6.34
N GLN A 263 -11.59 14.80 -6.31
CA GLN A 263 -12.56 14.56 -5.25
C GLN A 263 -13.76 13.85 -5.88
N ALA A 264 -14.08 12.66 -5.37
CA ALA A 264 -15.04 11.74 -6.01
C ALA A 264 -16.44 12.33 -6.24
N GLU A 265 -16.89 13.32 -5.46
CA GLU A 265 -18.18 14.01 -5.68
C GLU A 265 -18.24 15.40 -5.01
N THR A 266 -18.92 16.37 -5.65
CA THR A 266 -19.17 17.74 -5.15
C THR A 266 -20.21 17.81 -4.01
N SER A 267 -20.97 16.73 -3.77
CA SER A 267 -22.04 16.67 -2.75
C SER A 267 -21.53 16.19 -1.38
N THR A 268 -20.67 15.17 -1.37
CA THR A 268 -20.04 14.59 -0.17
C THR A 268 -18.92 15.47 0.40
N THR A 269 -18.28 16.29 -0.44
CA THR A 269 -17.24 17.24 -0.04
C THR A 269 -17.71 18.31 0.94
N ARG A 270 -18.94 18.80 0.83
CA ARG A 270 -19.48 19.80 1.78
C ARG A 270 -19.71 19.22 3.17
N ARG A 271 -19.89 17.90 3.28
CA ARG A 271 -20.18 17.21 4.54
C ARG A 271 -18.91 16.69 5.23
N PHE A 272 -17.87 16.34 4.47
CA PHE A 272 -16.69 15.65 5.01
C PHE A 272 -15.31 16.29 4.74
N GLY A 273 -15.18 17.26 3.82
CA GLY A 273 -13.93 18.02 3.57
C GLY A 273 -12.70 17.18 3.16
N GLY A 274 -11.61 17.79 2.68
CA GLY A 274 -10.33 17.11 2.40
C GLY A 274 -9.60 17.67 1.17
N THR A 275 -8.29 17.49 1.09
CA THR A 275 -7.46 17.99 -0.03
C THR A 275 -7.51 17.10 -1.28
N GLY A 276 -7.98 15.86 -1.15
CA GLY A 276 -7.85 14.85 -2.19
C GLY A 276 -6.41 14.35 -2.40
N LEU A 277 -5.46 14.73 -1.53
CA LEU A 277 -4.05 14.34 -1.67
C LEU A 277 -3.69 13.08 -0.90
N GLY A 278 -4.38 12.77 0.20
CA GLY A 278 -3.98 11.69 1.12
C GLY A 278 -3.84 10.33 0.43
N LEU A 279 -4.83 9.93 -0.38
CA LEU A 279 -4.79 8.66 -1.12
C LEU A 279 -3.70 8.63 -2.19
N THR A 280 -3.48 9.73 -2.92
CA THR A 280 -2.38 9.85 -3.88
C THR A 280 -1.02 9.75 -3.19
N ILE A 281 -0.83 10.44 -2.05
CA ILE A 281 0.40 10.34 -1.25
C ILE A 281 0.61 8.91 -0.76
N SER A 282 -0.45 8.26 -0.29
CA SER A 282 -0.38 6.86 0.16
C SER A 282 0.03 5.93 -0.98
N GLN A 283 -0.55 6.10 -2.17
CA GLN A 283 -0.15 5.31 -3.35
C GLN A 283 1.33 5.51 -3.67
N ARG A 284 1.79 6.76 -3.74
CA ARG A 284 3.19 7.05 -4.06
C ARG A 284 4.17 6.54 -2.99
N LEU A 285 3.84 6.66 -1.71
CA LEU A 285 4.66 6.09 -0.64
C LEU A 285 4.75 4.57 -0.77
N VAL A 286 3.64 3.90 -1.06
CA VAL A 286 3.62 2.45 -1.28
C VAL A 286 4.46 2.06 -2.50
N GLU A 287 4.40 2.83 -3.59
CA GLU A 287 5.26 2.62 -4.77
C GLU A 287 6.76 2.78 -4.44
N ILE A 288 7.15 3.79 -3.66
CA ILE A 288 8.54 3.98 -3.22
C ILE A 288 8.99 2.86 -2.28
N MET A 289 8.06 2.28 -1.51
CA MET A 289 8.30 1.11 -0.66
C MET A 289 8.25 -0.23 -1.43
N ASP A 290 8.32 -0.20 -2.77
CA ASP A 290 8.23 -1.37 -3.65
C ASP A 290 6.99 -2.24 -3.40
N GLY A 291 5.88 -1.60 -3.06
CA GLY A 291 4.60 -2.24 -2.75
C GLY A 291 3.49 -1.92 -3.73
N THR A 292 2.29 -2.43 -3.42
CA THR A 292 1.07 -2.20 -4.19
C THR A 292 -0.09 -1.77 -3.29
N LEU A 293 -0.82 -0.73 -3.69
CA LEU A 293 -2.07 -0.30 -3.07
C LEU A 293 -3.25 -0.62 -3.99
N SER A 294 -4.22 -1.37 -3.49
CA SER A 294 -5.45 -1.73 -4.20
C SER A 294 -6.70 -1.39 -3.38
N VAL A 295 -7.82 -1.23 -4.07
CA VAL A 295 -9.13 -0.99 -3.45
C VAL A 295 -10.16 -1.94 -4.02
N GLN A 296 -11.03 -2.46 -3.16
CA GLN A 296 -12.25 -3.17 -3.51
C GLN A 296 -13.40 -2.51 -2.76
N SER A 297 -14.43 -2.05 -3.46
CA SER A 297 -15.55 -1.36 -2.84
C SER A 297 -16.83 -1.54 -3.62
N THR A 298 -17.94 -1.61 -2.89
CA THR A 298 -19.29 -1.60 -3.43
C THR A 298 -20.05 -0.44 -2.79
N LEU A 299 -20.69 0.38 -3.61
CA LEU A 299 -21.46 1.53 -3.12
C LEU A 299 -22.57 1.05 -2.17
N GLY A 300 -22.59 1.60 -0.96
CA GLY A 300 -23.53 1.26 0.12
C GLY A 300 -23.13 0.07 1.00
N GLU A 301 -22.09 -0.69 0.65
CA GLU A 301 -21.65 -1.88 1.40
C GLU A 301 -20.31 -1.70 2.11
N GLY A 302 -19.54 -0.67 1.73
CA GLY A 302 -18.25 -0.34 2.34
C GLY A 302 -17.06 -0.48 1.39
N SER A 303 -15.85 -0.50 1.95
CA SER A 303 -14.63 -0.60 1.17
C SER A 303 -13.51 -1.37 1.88
N THR A 304 -12.61 -1.94 1.08
CA THR A 304 -11.38 -2.58 1.53
C THR A 304 -10.21 -1.96 0.77
N PHE A 305 -9.33 -1.27 1.49
CA PHE A 305 -8.06 -0.80 0.96
C PHE A 305 -6.96 -1.74 1.42
N SER A 306 -6.21 -2.31 0.48
CA SER A 306 -5.13 -3.27 0.75
C SER A 306 -3.79 -2.73 0.27
N VAL A 307 -2.83 -2.65 1.17
CA VAL A 307 -1.42 -2.32 0.90
C VAL A 307 -0.60 -3.58 1.06
N THR A 308 0.13 -3.98 0.04
CA THR A 308 1.07 -5.11 0.11
C THR A 308 2.49 -4.58 -0.02
N ILE A 309 3.34 -4.88 0.96
CA ILE A 309 4.77 -4.49 0.97
C ILE A 309 5.64 -5.68 1.38
N THR A 310 6.87 -5.70 0.89
CA THR A 310 7.87 -6.69 1.26
C THR A 310 8.91 -6.01 2.15
N LEU A 311 9.16 -6.56 3.33
CA LEU A 311 10.10 -6.00 4.30
C LEU A 311 11.14 -7.05 4.72
N PRO A 312 12.43 -6.69 4.82
CA PRO A 312 13.42 -7.57 5.41
C PRO A 312 13.11 -7.84 6.88
N ILE A 313 13.37 -9.06 7.34
CA ILE A 313 13.21 -9.43 8.76
C ILE A 313 14.35 -8.81 9.57
N ALA A 314 14.02 -8.14 10.67
CA ALA A 314 15.02 -7.58 11.57
C ALA A 314 15.72 -8.68 12.37
N THR A 315 16.94 -8.40 12.83
CA THR A 315 17.67 -9.37 13.66
C THR A 315 17.09 -9.42 15.08
N GLU A 316 17.04 -10.62 15.66
CA GLU A 316 16.28 -11.02 16.87
C GLU A 316 16.50 -10.16 18.12
N HIS A 317 17.60 -9.39 18.19
CA HIS A 317 17.96 -8.59 19.37
C HIS A 317 17.46 -7.13 19.32
N GLN A 318 16.70 -6.75 18.30
CA GLN A 318 16.33 -5.35 18.06
C GLN A 318 14.95 -4.98 18.63
N ILE A 319 14.07 -5.94 18.91
CA ILE A 319 12.71 -5.71 19.44
C ILE A 319 12.39 -6.78 20.49
N LYS A 320 11.85 -6.37 21.64
CA LYS A 320 11.46 -7.30 22.71
C LYS A 320 10.09 -7.91 22.42
N SER A 321 10.02 -9.24 22.35
CA SER A 321 8.77 -10.00 22.48
C SER A 321 8.55 -10.35 23.95
N GLU A 322 7.31 -10.28 24.42
CA GLU A 322 6.91 -10.94 25.66
C GLU A 322 6.34 -12.31 25.29
N ASP A 323 7.16 -13.35 25.43
CA ASP A 323 6.70 -14.72 25.21
C ASP A 323 5.95 -15.22 26.45
N TYR A 324 4.66 -15.50 26.27
CA TYR A 324 3.79 -16.04 27.30
C TYR A 324 3.54 -17.53 27.01
N ASP A 325 3.97 -18.39 27.92
CA ASP A 325 3.61 -19.80 27.91
C ASP A 325 2.33 -20.00 28.74
N LEU A 326 1.23 -20.31 28.07
CA LEU A 326 -0.07 -20.62 28.66
C LEU A 326 -0.42 -22.10 28.46
N SER A 327 0.58 -22.95 28.20
CA SER A 327 0.41 -24.39 28.05
C SER A 327 -0.25 -24.99 29.30
N GLY A 328 -1.25 -25.85 29.05
CA GLY A 328 -1.98 -26.53 30.12
C GLY A 328 -3.19 -25.77 30.68
N PHE A 329 -3.41 -24.51 30.27
CA PHE A 329 -4.67 -23.82 30.53
C PHE A 329 -5.72 -24.15 29.46
N ARG A 330 -6.99 -24.14 29.87
CA ARG A 330 -8.15 -24.31 29.00
C ARG A 330 -9.03 -23.07 29.04
N VAL A 331 -9.20 -22.43 27.90
CA VAL A 331 -9.90 -21.15 27.75
C VAL A 331 -11.18 -21.33 26.95
N LEU A 332 -12.31 -20.91 27.53
CA LEU A 332 -13.56 -20.73 26.80
C LEU A 332 -13.71 -19.27 26.38
N LEU A 333 -13.80 -19.02 25.07
CA LEU A 333 -14.05 -17.71 24.50
C LEU A 333 -15.53 -17.60 24.08
N ALA A 334 -16.30 -16.81 24.82
CA ALA A 334 -17.69 -16.51 24.50
C ALA A 334 -17.79 -15.20 23.69
N LEU A 335 -17.89 -15.33 22.37
CA LEU A 335 -17.70 -14.24 21.39
C LEU A 335 -18.75 -14.32 20.26
N GLN A 336 -19.64 -13.34 20.12
CA GLN A 336 -20.53 -13.19 18.96
C GLN A 336 -19.84 -12.47 17.81
N ASP A 337 -18.97 -11.49 18.10
CA ASP A 337 -18.28 -10.70 17.09
C ASP A 337 -17.44 -11.62 16.18
N PRO A 338 -17.72 -11.69 14.86
CA PRO A 338 -16.99 -12.56 13.96
C PRO A 338 -15.48 -12.26 13.90
N PHE A 339 -15.09 -10.98 13.95
CA PHE A 339 -13.70 -10.59 13.90
C PHE A 339 -12.94 -11.07 15.14
N LEU A 340 -13.53 -10.95 16.33
CA LEU A 340 -12.91 -11.48 17.56
C LEU A 340 -12.83 -13.01 17.55
N ARG A 341 -13.83 -13.69 16.97
CA ARG A 341 -13.84 -15.15 16.83
C ARG A 341 -12.70 -15.67 15.98
N ASP A 342 -12.25 -14.89 14.99
CA ASP A 342 -11.11 -15.26 14.17
C ASP A 342 -9.78 -14.81 14.81
N ALA A 343 -9.75 -13.60 15.38
CA ALA A 343 -8.53 -12.98 15.90
C ALA A 343 -8.03 -13.59 17.22
N LEU A 344 -8.90 -13.76 18.22
CA LEU A 344 -8.47 -14.18 19.56
C LEU A 344 -7.93 -15.62 19.60
N PRO A 345 -8.54 -16.62 18.95
CA PRO A 345 -7.95 -17.95 18.87
C PRO A 345 -6.59 -17.96 18.18
N ALA A 346 -6.38 -17.13 17.16
CA ALA A 346 -5.09 -17.03 16.49
C ALA A 346 -4.00 -16.52 17.44
N TYR A 347 -4.27 -15.46 18.22
CA TYR A 347 -3.33 -14.95 19.23
C TYR A 347 -3.06 -15.96 20.34
N LEU A 348 -4.10 -16.64 20.84
CA LEU A 348 -3.95 -17.60 21.92
C LEU A 348 -3.27 -18.90 21.46
N GLY A 349 -3.47 -19.30 20.21
CA GLY A 349 -2.86 -20.51 19.63
C GLY A 349 -1.33 -20.50 19.64
N THR A 350 -0.68 -19.34 19.66
CA THR A 350 0.78 -19.24 19.77
C THR A 350 1.32 -19.49 21.18
N THR A 351 0.44 -19.47 22.20
CA THR A 351 0.80 -19.61 23.62
C THR A 351 0.64 -21.03 24.17
N GLY A 352 0.22 -22.00 23.35
CA GLY A 352 0.05 -23.40 23.75
C GLY A 352 -1.25 -23.72 24.52
N VAL A 353 -2.16 -22.75 24.64
CA VAL A 353 -3.42 -22.89 25.38
C VAL A 353 -4.51 -23.63 24.58
N ASP A 354 -5.34 -24.42 25.27
CA ASP A 354 -6.49 -25.10 24.65
C ASP A 354 -7.68 -24.12 24.58
N VAL A 355 -7.99 -23.64 23.37
CA VAL A 355 -9.04 -22.64 23.13
C VAL A 355 -10.29 -23.29 22.58
N THR A 356 -11.42 -23.07 23.26
CA THR A 356 -12.76 -23.38 22.75
C THR A 356 -13.53 -22.09 22.51
N VAL A 357 -14.11 -21.92 21.33
CA VAL A 357 -14.95 -20.75 20.99
C VAL A 357 -16.42 -21.13 21.06
N GLN A 358 -17.23 -20.27 21.69
CA GLN A 358 -18.67 -20.40 21.79
C GLN A 358 -19.37 -19.11 21.36
N PRO A 359 -19.98 -19.05 20.17
CA PRO A 359 -20.72 -17.87 19.72
C PRO A 359 -22.07 -17.65 20.41
N ASP A 360 -22.67 -18.71 20.94
CA ASP A 360 -23.99 -18.62 21.56
C ASP A 360 -23.87 -18.54 23.09
N PHE A 361 -24.19 -17.37 23.65
CA PHE A 361 -24.15 -17.13 25.10
C PHE A 361 -25.11 -18.02 25.89
N GLU A 362 -26.22 -18.45 25.31
CA GLU A 362 -27.16 -19.35 25.99
C GLU A 362 -26.55 -20.73 26.23
N LEU A 363 -25.61 -21.14 25.40
CA LEU A 363 -24.95 -22.45 25.48
C LEU A 363 -23.71 -22.44 26.39
N VAL A 364 -23.15 -21.27 26.73
CA VAL A 364 -21.94 -21.13 27.54
C VAL A 364 -22.06 -21.87 28.88
N GLU A 365 -23.19 -21.71 29.58
CA GLU A 365 -23.43 -22.37 30.88
C GLU A 365 -23.40 -23.89 30.74
N SER A 366 -24.12 -24.43 29.76
CA SER A 366 -24.19 -25.87 29.50
C SER A 366 -22.83 -26.47 29.13
N GLN A 367 -22.01 -25.70 28.41
CA GLN A 367 -20.69 -26.11 27.96
C GLN A 367 -19.67 -26.13 29.10
N ILE A 368 -19.73 -25.15 30.01
CA ILE A 368 -18.92 -25.15 31.23
C ILE A 368 -19.31 -26.34 32.11
N GLY A 369 -20.60 -26.62 32.28
CA GLY A 369 -21.10 -27.76 33.05
C GLY A 369 -20.62 -29.10 32.49
N SER A 370 -20.84 -29.33 31.18
CA SER A 370 -20.40 -30.55 30.49
C SER A 370 -18.89 -30.78 30.59
N ALA A 371 -18.10 -29.71 30.45
CA ALA A 371 -16.65 -29.77 30.57
C ALA A 371 -16.21 -30.16 32.00
N ALA A 372 -16.81 -29.53 33.02
CA ALA A 372 -16.53 -29.86 34.42
C ALA A 372 -16.92 -31.30 34.77
N ASP A 373 -18.10 -31.76 34.35
CA ASP A 373 -18.60 -33.11 34.59
C ASP A 373 -17.76 -34.18 33.84
N GLY A 374 -17.23 -33.82 32.67
CA GLY A 374 -16.32 -34.63 31.88
C GLY A 374 -14.88 -34.72 32.42
N GLY A 375 -14.59 -34.10 33.58
CA GLY A 375 -13.27 -34.12 34.21
C GLY A 375 -12.24 -33.18 33.57
N ALA A 376 -12.68 -32.31 32.67
CA ALA A 376 -11.86 -31.32 32.01
C ALA A 376 -12.56 -29.95 32.11
N PRO A 377 -12.48 -29.25 33.26
CA PRO A 377 -13.05 -27.92 33.39
C PRO A 377 -12.28 -26.89 32.54
N PHE A 378 -12.89 -25.72 32.33
CA PHE A 378 -12.20 -24.55 31.81
C PHE A 378 -11.58 -23.75 32.95
N ASP A 379 -10.33 -23.32 32.76
CA ASP A 379 -9.60 -22.48 33.72
C ASP A 379 -9.97 -21.01 33.56
N ILE A 380 -10.25 -20.56 32.34
CA ILE A 380 -10.56 -19.17 32.02
C ILE A 380 -11.80 -19.09 31.12
N LEU A 381 -12.74 -18.22 31.48
CA LEU A 381 -13.83 -17.79 30.61
C LEU A 381 -13.59 -16.33 30.20
N PHE A 382 -13.35 -16.10 28.91
CA PHE A 382 -13.37 -14.77 28.31
C PHE A 382 -14.75 -14.50 27.73
N MET A 383 -15.36 -13.38 28.10
CA MET A 383 -16.68 -12.99 27.58
C MET A 383 -16.63 -11.57 27.03
N GLU A 384 -17.06 -11.41 25.78
CA GLU A 384 -17.17 -10.06 25.18
C GLU A 384 -18.26 -9.23 25.87
N ASN A 385 -18.28 -7.92 25.60
CA ASN A 385 -19.28 -7.04 26.21
C ASN A 385 -20.60 -7.00 25.43
N ILE A 386 -21.56 -7.82 25.83
CA ILE A 386 -22.95 -7.81 25.34
C ILE A 386 -23.92 -6.97 26.19
N GLY A 387 -23.39 -6.04 27.00
CA GLY A 387 -24.18 -5.24 27.93
C GLY A 387 -24.13 -5.78 29.37
N PHE A 388 -24.39 -4.90 30.34
CA PHE A 388 -24.20 -5.20 31.76
C PHE A 388 -25.14 -6.31 32.27
N LYS A 389 -26.41 -6.28 31.86
CA LYS A 389 -27.45 -7.19 32.36
C LYS A 389 -27.25 -8.63 31.87
N ALA A 390 -27.12 -8.83 30.56
CA ALA A 390 -26.89 -10.15 29.97
C ALA A 390 -25.62 -10.83 30.52
N ARG A 391 -24.53 -10.07 30.68
CA ARG A 391 -23.30 -10.58 31.32
C ARG A 391 -23.49 -10.95 32.79
N THR A 392 -24.14 -10.10 33.59
CA THR A 392 -24.33 -10.39 35.01
C THR A 392 -25.28 -11.56 35.25
N ASP A 393 -26.32 -11.70 34.43
CA ASP A 393 -27.24 -12.84 34.49
C ASP A 393 -26.50 -14.15 34.12
N THR A 394 -25.68 -14.14 33.05
CA THR A 394 -24.88 -15.30 32.64
C THR A 394 -23.85 -15.71 33.70
N ILE A 395 -23.08 -14.75 34.25
CA ILE A 395 -22.10 -15.04 35.31
C ILE A 395 -22.78 -15.58 36.56
N ARG A 396 -23.93 -15.02 36.96
CA ARG A 396 -24.70 -15.52 38.12
C ARG A 396 -25.25 -16.92 37.87
N ALA A 397 -25.73 -17.21 36.67
CA ALA A 397 -26.20 -18.55 36.31
C ALA A 397 -25.06 -19.58 36.44
N ILE A 398 -23.89 -19.27 35.89
CA ILE A 398 -22.68 -20.10 36.00
C ILE A 398 -22.25 -20.26 37.47
N GLN A 399 -22.19 -19.19 38.26
CA GLN A 399 -21.77 -19.26 39.67
C GLN A 399 -22.78 -19.99 40.58
N SER A 400 -24.06 -20.02 40.22
CA SER A 400 -25.11 -20.62 41.05
C SER A 400 -25.35 -22.11 40.81
N LYS A 401 -25.02 -22.63 39.62
CA LYS A 401 -25.32 -24.02 39.22
C LYS A 401 -24.11 -24.89 38.97
N THR A 402 -22.95 -24.32 38.63
CA THR A 402 -21.73 -25.09 38.34
C THR A 402 -20.76 -25.06 39.52
N HIS A 403 -20.11 -26.19 39.82
CA HIS A 403 -18.93 -26.26 40.71
C HIS A 403 -17.68 -25.58 40.09
N ALA A 404 -17.87 -24.53 39.28
CA ALA A 404 -16.83 -23.75 38.61
C ALA A 404 -16.12 -22.80 39.59
N THR A 405 -15.69 -23.32 40.75
CA THR A 405 -15.07 -22.54 41.82
C THR A 405 -13.65 -22.06 41.46
N ASN A 406 -13.04 -22.66 40.43
CA ASN A 406 -11.68 -22.37 39.98
C ASN A 406 -11.59 -21.67 38.61
N THR A 407 -12.70 -21.37 37.94
CA THR A 407 -12.67 -20.69 36.64
C THR A 407 -12.51 -19.17 36.83
N ALA A 408 -11.46 -18.59 36.25
CA ALA A 408 -11.25 -17.15 36.21
C ALA A 408 -12.10 -16.50 35.13
N PHE A 409 -12.74 -15.37 35.46
CA PHE A 409 -13.59 -14.62 34.52
C PHE A 409 -12.85 -13.39 34.01
N VAL A 410 -12.65 -13.30 32.69
CA VAL A 410 -12.09 -12.13 32.03
C VAL A 410 -13.20 -11.45 31.22
N LEU A 411 -13.52 -10.21 31.57
CA LEU A 411 -14.57 -9.44 30.92
C LEU A 411 -13.97 -8.28 30.15
N ARG A 412 -14.29 -8.20 28.85
CA ARG A 412 -13.95 -7.01 28.07
C ARG A 412 -14.77 -5.82 28.58
N SER A 413 -14.10 -4.77 29.05
CA SER A 413 -14.75 -3.50 29.42
C SER A 413 -14.73 -2.55 28.23
N THR A 414 -15.89 -2.01 27.84
CA THR A 414 -15.95 -0.88 26.89
C THR A 414 -15.88 0.47 27.60
N ILE A 415 -15.80 0.49 28.95
CA ILE A 415 -15.94 1.69 29.77
C ILE A 415 -14.70 1.84 30.66
N ALA A 416 -13.77 2.70 30.27
CA ALA A 416 -12.92 3.38 31.23
C ALA A 416 -13.74 4.52 31.84
N ARG A 417 -14.41 4.28 32.98
CA ARG A 417 -14.80 5.40 33.84
C ARG A 417 -13.50 6.03 34.35
N PRO A 418 -13.36 7.37 34.38
CA PRO A 418 -12.29 7.97 35.15
C PRO A 418 -12.49 7.59 36.62
N SER A 419 -11.53 6.83 37.15
CA SER A 419 -11.36 6.42 38.54
C SER A 419 -12.62 5.98 39.30
N ALA A 420 -12.84 4.68 39.42
CA ALA A 420 -13.42 4.11 40.64
C ALA A 420 -12.67 2.82 40.97
N LYS A 421 -11.95 2.85 42.09
CA LYS A 421 -11.29 1.69 42.71
C LYS A 421 -12.19 0.46 42.62
N THR A 422 -11.83 -0.49 41.77
CA THR A 422 -12.37 -1.85 41.82
C THR A 422 -11.18 -2.78 41.96
N SER A 423 -10.97 -3.21 43.19
CA SER A 423 -10.01 -4.23 43.57
C SER A 423 -10.41 -5.56 42.96
N THR A 424 -9.54 -6.15 42.14
CA THR A 424 -9.52 -7.60 41.90
C THR A 424 -8.12 -8.01 41.47
N THR A 425 -7.16 -7.82 42.37
CA THR A 425 -5.91 -8.59 42.38
C THR A 425 -6.19 -9.92 43.10
N ARG A 426 -6.35 -11.00 42.34
CA ARG A 426 -5.89 -12.31 42.81
C ARG A 426 -4.61 -12.60 42.05
N SER A 427 -3.51 -12.53 42.78
CA SER A 427 -2.19 -12.98 42.37
C SER A 427 -2.25 -14.46 41.94
N ILE A 428 -1.73 -14.76 40.76
CA ILE A 428 -1.35 -16.11 40.35
C ILE A 428 -0.18 -16.51 41.27
N PRO A 429 -0.23 -17.62 42.02
CA PRO A 429 0.92 -18.08 42.78
C PRO A 429 1.99 -18.63 41.84
N SER A 430 3.24 -18.42 42.25
CA SER A 430 4.50 -18.85 41.62
C SER A 430 4.61 -20.35 41.38
#